data_AF-A0AAV0YUQ2-F1
#
_entry.id   AF-A0AAV0YUQ2-F1
#
_cell.length_a   1.000
_cell.length_b   1.000
_cell.length_c   1.000
_cell.angle_alpha   90.00
_cell.angle_beta   90.00
_cell.angle_gamma   90.00
#
_symmetry.space_group_name_H-M   'P 1'
#
loop_
_entity.id
_entity.type
_entity.pdbx_description
1 polymer ?
#
loop_
_entity_poly.entity_id
_entity_poly.type
_entity_poly.pdbx_seq_one_letter_code
_entity_poly.pdbx_strand_id
1 'polypeptide(L)'
;MPKEMEKLKNQEEFSSYYMGKDSEPNIEQLEEFNLHEKLSIFYIQNIVDPLNTFLANFKNKVNLVELKLTWNTNSDNSQKEREVLEKLQLSKHLKKLSIESCGDTLFPHWFGDNSLSHIVSLKLSNCGNCIWKP
;
A
#
# COMPACT_ATOMS: atom_id res chain seq x y z
N MET A 1 42.71 -10.87 6.86
CA MET A 1 41.25 -10.98 6.66
C MET A 1 40.73 -9.56 6.44
N PRO A 2 40.28 -9.15 5.24
CA PRO A 2 39.68 -7.81 5.08
C PRO A 2 38.24 -7.89 5.65
N LYS A 3 37.79 -7.11 6.64
CA LYS A 3 37.64 -5.64 6.75
C LYS A 3 37.06 -5.04 5.47
N GLU A 4 35.86 -4.46 5.60
CA GLU A 4 35.06 -3.80 4.56
C GLU A 4 34.11 -4.72 3.76
N MET A 5 33.10 -5.23 4.45
CA MET A 5 31.77 -5.35 3.82
C MET A 5 31.07 -4.01 4.04
N GLU A 6 31.52 -3.02 3.28
CA GLU A 6 30.78 -1.78 3.08
C GLU A 6 29.35 -2.13 2.69
N LYS A 7 28.43 -1.76 3.58
CA LYS A 7 27.05 -1.35 3.33
C LYS A 7 26.71 -1.29 1.82
N LEU A 8 26.29 -2.41 1.24
CA LEU A 8 25.63 -2.40 -0.06
C LEU A 8 24.27 -1.74 0.14
N LYS A 9 24.26 -0.42 -0.02
CA LYS A 9 23.08 0.42 -0.08
C LYS A 9 22.40 0.12 -1.41
N ASN A 10 21.66 -0.99 -1.48
CA ASN A 10 20.79 -1.30 -2.61
C ASN A 10 19.73 -0.20 -2.70
N GLN A 11 19.89 0.72 -3.66
CA GLN A 11 18.94 1.80 -3.99
C GLN A 11 17.64 1.29 -4.65
N GLU A 12 17.39 -0.01 -4.59
CA GLU A 12 16.23 -0.71 -5.16
C GLU A 12 15.39 -1.44 -4.11
N GLU A 13 15.73 -1.32 -2.83
CA GLU A 13 15.05 -2.08 -1.78
C GLU A 13 13.84 -1.31 -1.24
N PHE A 14 12.64 -1.85 -1.46
CA PHE A 14 11.44 -1.36 -0.82
C PHE A 14 11.53 -1.59 0.68
N SER A 15 11.17 -0.57 1.47
CA SER A 15 10.81 -0.82 2.86
C SER A 15 9.60 -1.76 2.85
N SER A 16 9.73 -2.91 3.51
CA SER A 16 8.69 -3.94 3.51
C SER A 16 8.02 -4.00 4.88
N TYR A 17 6.70 -3.85 4.89
CA TYR A 17 5.86 -3.93 6.08
C TYR A 17 4.87 -5.08 5.94
N TYR A 18 4.83 -5.96 6.94
CA TYR A 18 3.96 -7.14 6.94
C TYR A 18 2.88 -6.98 8.00
N MET A 19 1.62 -6.96 7.59
CA MET A 19 0.50 -6.83 8.50
C MET A 19 0.20 -8.19 9.15
N GLY A 20 0.46 -8.30 10.46
CA GLY A 20 0.12 -9.48 11.23
C GLY A 20 -1.40 -9.69 11.32
N LYS A 21 -1.84 -10.94 11.42
CA LYS A 21 -3.27 -11.26 11.58
C LYS A 21 -3.75 -10.67 12.91
N ASP A 22 -4.87 -9.92 12.87
CA ASP A 22 -5.45 -9.22 14.01
C ASP A 22 -4.47 -8.29 14.75
N SER A 23 -3.39 -7.88 14.08
CA SER A 23 -2.40 -6.98 14.65
C SER A 23 -2.85 -5.54 14.45
N GLU A 24 -2.75 -4.73 15.51
CA GLU A 24 -2.88 -3.30 15.35
C GLU A 24 -1.72 -2.78 14.49
N PRO A 25 -2.01 -1.87 13.54
CA PRO A 25 -0.96 -1.22 12.78
C PRO A 25 -0.01 -0.49 13.73
N ASN A 26 1.28 -0.84 13.71
CA ASN A 26 2.30 -0.11 14.47
C ASN A 26 2.62 1.19 13.73
N ILE A 27 1.95 2.28 14.11
CA ILE A 27 2.08 3.61 13.52
C ILE A 27 3.52 4.13 13.63
N GLU A 28 4.21 3.86 14.74
CA GLU A 28 5.59 4.29 14.96
C GLU A 28 6.54 3.68 13.91
N GLN A 29 6.36 2.41 13.57
CA GLN A 29 7.11 1.77 12.49
C GLN A 29 6.80 2.40 11.12
N LEU A 30 5.57 2.87 10.86
CA LEU A 30 5.29 3.61 9.61
C LEU A 30 5.93 4.98 9.57
N GLU A 31 6.10 5.64 10.71
CA GLU A 31 6.82 6.91 10.77
C GLU A 31 8.29 6.70 10.42
N GLU A 32 8.92 5.60 10.87
CA GLU A 32 10.27 5.23 10.42
C GLU A 32 10.30 5.02 8.90
N PHE A 33 9.26 4.41 8.32
CA PHE A 33 9.14 4.26 6.87
C PHE A 33 8.86 5.56 6.11
N ASN A 34 8.57 6.70 6.78
CA ASN A 34 8.45 8.01 6.10
C ASN A 34 9.79 8.54 5.57
N LEU A 35 10.91 7.92 5.98
CA LEU A 35 12.24 8.25 5.45
C LEU A 35 12.50 7.63 4.08
N HIS A 36 11.63 6.73 3.61
CA HIS A 36 11.85 5.95 2.40
C HIS A 36 10.90 6.37 1.27
N GLU A 37 11.45 6.43 0.06
CA GLU A 37 10.69 6.77 -1.15
C GLU A 37 9.79 5.63 -1.65
N LYS A 38 10.11 4.39 -1.26
CA LYS A 38 9.45 3.16 -1.75
C LYS A 38 8.99 2.31 -0.57
N LEU A 39 7.69 1.98 -0.53
CA LEU A 39 7.08 1.18 0.53
C LEU A 39 6.24 0.04 -0.04
N SER A 40 6.46 -1.17 0.46
CA SER A 40 5.67 -2.36 0.19
C SER A 40 4.93 -2.80 1.45
N ILE A 41 3.63 -2.98 1.36
CA ILE A 41 2.78 -3.44 2.45
C ILE A 41 2.15 -4.76 2.05
N PHE A 42 2.36 -5.78 2.87
CA PHE A 42 1.85 -7.13 2.66
C PHE A 42 0.73 -7.44 3.67
N TYR A 43 -0.25 -8.22 3.21
CA TYR A 43 -1.38 -8.70 3.99
C TYR A 43 -2.26 -7.60 4.55
N ILE A 44 -2.40 -6.49 3.83
CA ILE A 44 -3.09 -5.27 4.29
C ILE A 44 -4.56 -5.52 4.73
N GLN A 45 -5.21 -6.58 4.25
CA GLN A 45 -6.54 -7.00 4.74
C GLN A 45 -6.59 -7.36 6.23
N ASN A 46 -5.44 -7.58 6.87
CA ASN A 46 -5.38 -7.90 8.30
C ASN A 46 -5.58 -6.68 9.21
N ILE A 47 -5.64 -5.46 8.67
CA ILE A 47 -5.94 -4.25 9.45
C ILE A 47 -7.28 -4.41 10.16
N VAL A 48 -7.28 -4.28 11.49
CA VAL A 48 -8.49 -4.44 12.32
C VAL A 48 -9.44 -3.27 12.12
N ASP A 49 -8.91 -2.05 12.06
CA ASP A 49 -9.70 -0.84 11.83
C ASP A 49 -9.12 -0.01 10.67
N PRO A 50 -9.66 -0.16 9.45
CA PRO A 50 -9.27 0.65 8.29
C PRO A 50 -9.56 2.14 8.45
N LEU A 51 -10.47 2.52 9.36
CA LEU A 51 -10.73 3.93 9.67
C LEU A 51 -9.64 4.55 10.52
N ASN A 52 -8.79 3.73 11.15
CA ASN A 52 -7.74 4.22 12.01
C ASN A 52 -6.63 4.89 11.19
N THR A 53 -5.94 5.81 11.87
CA THR A 53 -4.78 6.63 11.47
C THR A 53 -3.81 6.02 10.45
N PHE A 54 -3.66 4.70 10.37
CA PHE A 54 -2.79 4.01 9.42
C PHE A 54 -3.04 4.38 7.94
N LEU A 55 -4.28 4.23 7.43
CA LEU A 55 -4.57 4.52 6.01
C LEU A 55 -4.55 6.03 5.71
N ALA A 56 -4.93 6.84 6.70
CA ALA A 56 -4.82 8.30 6.61
C ALA A 56 -3.36 8.78 6.60
N ASN A 57 -2.43 8.02 7.20
CA ASN A 57 -1.03 8.40 7.27
C ASN A 57 -0.39 8.50 5.87
N PHE A 58 -0.81 7.66 4.90
CA PHE A 58 -0.26 7.69 3.54
C PHE A 58 -0.44 9.02 2.82
N LYS A 59 -1.50 9.77 3.13
CA LYS A 59 -1.73 11.10 2.57
C LYS A 59 -0.67 12.12 3.00
N ASN A 60 -0.14 11.97 4.21
CA ASN A 60 0.83 12.91 4.79
C ASN A 60 2.28 12.53 4.47
N LYS A 61 2.51 11.37 3.83
CA LYS A 61 3.86 10.94 3.42
C LYS A 61 4.33 11.72 2.19
N VAL A 62 5.09 12.78 2.43
CA VAL A 62 5.64 13.63 1.36
C VAL A 62 6.81 12.99 0.60
N ASN A 63 7.55 12.09 1.26
CA ASN A 63 8.70 11.41 0.65
C ASN A 63 8.29 10.16 -0.14
N LEU A 64 7.09 9.65 0.06
CA LEU A 64 6.64 8.40 -0.56
C LEU A 64 6.31 8.63 -2.04
N VAL A 65 7.11 8.03 -2.92
CA VAL A 65 6.98 8.13 -4.39
C VAL A 65 6.38 6.84 -4.97
N GLU A 66 6.63 5.69 -4.36
CA GLU A 66 6.17 4.39 -4.84
C GLU A 66 5.56 3.54 -3.71
N LEU A 67 4.31 3.14 -3.89
CA LEU A 67 3.56 2.34 -2.93
C LEU A 67 3.13 1.02 -3.59
N LYS A 68 3.47 -0.08 -2.95
CA LYS A 68 3.01 -1.43 -3.30
C LYS A 68 2.15 -2.00 -2.19
N LEU A 69 0.95 -2.44 -2.53
CA LEU A 69 0.00 -3.05 -1.62
C LEU A 69 -0.31 -4.47 -2.09
N THR A 70 -0.13 -5.45 -1.22
CA THR A 70 -0.31 -6.86 -1.53
C THR A 70 -1.32 -7.49 -0.58
N TRP A 71 -2.36 -8.11 -1.15
CA TRP A 71 -3.36 -8.88 -0.43
C TRP A 71 -3.00 -10.37 -0.41
N ASN A 72 -3.63 -11.12 0.51
CA ASN A 72 -3.54 -12.57 0.50
C ASN A 72 -4.51 -13.15 -0.53
N THR A 73 -4.02 -14.02 -1.42
CA THR A 73 -4.83 -14.70 -2.45
C THR A 73 -5.92 -15.61 -1.88
N ASN A 74 -5.79 -16.03 -0.63
CA ASN A 74 -6.72 -16.94 0.05
C ASN A 74 -7.76 -16.18 0.91
N SER A 75 -7.87 -14.88 0.72
CA SER A 75 -8.80 -14.01 1.44
C SER A 75 -10.18 -14.05 0.76
N ASP A 76 -11.15 -14.74 1.37
CA ASP A 76 -12.55 -14.73 0.91
C ASP A 76 -13.29 -13.44 1.30
N ASN A 77 -12.61 -12.45 1.90
CA ASN A 77 -13.26 -11.28 2.49
C ASN A 77 -13.15 -10.04 1.60
N SER A 78 -13.70 -10.13 0.39
CA SER A 78 -13.74 -9.04 -0.60
C SER A 78 -14.31 -7.74 -0.04
N GLN A 79 -15.22 -7.82 0.94
CA GLN A 79 -15.78 -6.64 1.60
C GLN A 79 -14.73 -5.88 2.42
N LYS A 80 -13.90 -6.56 3.20
CA LYS A 80 -12.84 -5.92 3.98
C LYS A 80 -11.75 -5.33 3.08
N GLU A 81 -11.43 -6.01 1.99
CA GLU A 81 -10.47 -5.50 0.99
C GLU A 81 -10.96 -4.21 0.35
N ARG A 82 -12.25 -4.17 0.02
CA ARG A 82 -12.93 -2.97 -0.47
C ARG A 82 -12.86 -1.83 0.53
N GLU A 83 -13.18 -2.09 1.80
CA GLU A 83 -13.15 -1.06 2.84
C GLU A 83 -11.75 -0.46 3.01
N VAL A 84 -10.70 -1.29 3.00
CA VAL A 84 -9.31 -0.84 3.04
C VAL A 84 -8.97 0.03 1.84
N LEU A 85 -9.31 -0.42 0.62
CA LEU A 85 -9.04 0.34 -0.60
C LEU A 85 -9.80 1.67 -0.63
N GLU A 86 -11.07 1.68 -0.21
CA GLU A 86 -11.92 2.88 -0.20
C GLU A 86 -11.42 3.94 0.80
N LYS A 87 -10.84 3.50 1.92
CA LYS A 87 -10.30 4.39 2.95
C LYS A 87 -8.85 4.82 2.70
N LEU A 88 -8.17 4.20 1.73
CA LEU A 88 -6.81 4.57 1.36
C LEU A 88 -6.78 6.00 0.83
N GLN A 89 -6.01 6.87 1.48
CA GLN A 89 -5.78 8.23 1.01
C GLN A 89 -4.38 8.36 0.44
N LEU A 90 -4.30 8.62 -0.87
CA LEU A 90 -3.02 8.76 -1.57
C LEU A 90 -2.42 10.16 -1.35
N SER A 91 -1.10 10.22 -1.14
CA SER A 91 -0.34 11.47 -1.10
C SER A 91 -0.14 12.01 -2.51
N LYS A 92 -0.30 13.32 -2.71
CA LYS A 92 -0.04 14.03 -3.98
C LYS A 92 1.39 13.83 -4.54
N HIS A 93 2.32 13.37 -3.70
CA HIS A 93 3.71 13.09 -4.08
C HIS A 93 3.90 11.69 -4.66
N LEU A 94 2.92 10.79 -4.45
CA LEU A 94 2.96 9.43 -4.94
C LEU A 94 2.93 9.42 -6.48
N LYS A 95 3.87 8.73 -7.13
CA LYS A 95 3.93 8.62 -8.59
C LYS A 95 3.60 7.24 -9.09
N LYS A 96 3.80 6.22 -8.26
CA LYS A 96 3.61 4.83 -8.64
C LYS A 96 2.78 4.09 -7.59
N LEU A 97 1.74 3.42 -8.05
CA LEU A 97 0.89 2.58 -7.22
C LEU A 97 0.84 1.17 -7.81
N SER A 98 1.16 0.17 -6.99
CA SER A 98 1.02 -1.25 -7.35
C SER A 98 0.05 -1.91 -6.38
N ILE A 99 -0.98 -2.59 -6.90
CA ILE A 99 -1.95 -3.38 -6.14
C ILE A 99 -1.84 -4.82 -6.65
N GLU A 100 -1.58 -5.75 -5.75
CA GLU A 100 -1.39 -7.16 -6.06
C GLU A 100 -2.34 -8.04 -5.23
N SER A 101 -2.91 -9.06 -5.88
CA SER A 101 -3.74 -10.10 -5.26
C SER A 101 -5.02 -9.60 -4.57
N CYS A 102 -5.54 -8.43 -4.95
CA CYS A 102 -6.82 -7.93 -4.45
C CYS A 102 -7.97 -8.74 -5.09
N GLY A 103 -8.90 -9.28 -4.31
CA GLY A 103 -9.97 -10.16 -4.77
C GLY A 103 -11.01 -9.49 -5.69
N ASP A 104 -12.17 -10.12 -5.85
CA ASP A 104 -13.32 -9.62 -6.63
C ASP A 104 -13.90 -8.32 -6.05
N THR A 105 -13.19 -7.20 -6.26
CA THR A 105 -13.47 -5.93 -5.60
C THR A 105 -13.91 -4.89 -6.63
N LEU A 106 -14.98 -4.16 -6.30
CA LEU A 106 -15.32 -2.92 -6.98
C LEU A 106 -14.21 -1.91 -6.71
N PHE A 107 -13.59 -1.37 -7.77
CA PHE A 107 -12.57 -0.34 -7.59
C PHE A 107 -13.11 0.84 -6.79
N PRO A 108 -12.32 1.39 -5.86
CA PRO A 108 -12.79 2.44 -4.96
C PRO A 108 -13.10 3.73 -5.72
N HIS A 109 -13.95 4.60 -5.18
CA HIS A 109 -14.45 5.78 -5.90
C HIS A 109 -13.32 6.70 -6.40
N TRP A 110 -12.21 6.76 -5.65
CA TRP A 110 -11.06 7.58 -6.02
C TRP A 110 -10.32 7.12 -7.28
N PHE A 111 -10.60 5.93 -7.83
CA PHE A 111 -10.11 5.54 -9.17
C PHE A 111 -10.76 6.34 -10.30
N GLY A 112 -12.02 6.74 -10.12
CA GLY A 112 -12.75 7.59 -11.07
C GLY A 112 -12.58 9.08 -10.82
N ASP A 113 -12.22 9.46 -9.59
CA ASP A 113 -11.96 10.84 -9.23
C ASP A 113 -10.58 11.31 -9.71
N ASN A 114 -10.37 12.64 -9.67
CA ASN A 114 -9.09 13.27 -9.96
C ASN A 114 -7.97 12.93 -8.93
N SER A 115 -8.24 12.00 -8.00
CA SER A 115 -7.33 11.51 -6.97
C SER A 115 -6.11 10.79 -7.55
N LEU A 116 -6.18 10.28 -8.79
CA LEU A 116 -5.05 9.67 -9.49
C LEU A 116 -4.30 10.62 -10.44
N SER A 117 -4.70 11.90 -10.51
CA SER A 117 -4.12 12.89 -11.44
C SER A 117 -2.59 13.06 -11.36
N HIS A 118 -1.99 12.70 -10.23
CA HIS A 118 -0.56 12.81 -9.98
C HIS A 118 0.22 11.50 -10.17
N ILE A 119 -0.48 10.38 -10.37
CA ILE A 119 0.08 9.04 -10.55
C ILE A 119 0.47 8.84 -12.02
N VAL A 120 1.70 8.38 -12.23
CA VAL A 120 2.29 8.16 -13.57
C VAL A 120 2.25 6.68 -13.94
N SER A 121 2.29 5.78 -12.93
CA SER A 121 2.25 4.33 -13.15
C SER A 121 1.29 3.68 -12.17
N LEU A 122 0.33 2.95 -12.72
CA LEU A 122 -0.59 2.12 -11.96
C LEU A 122 -0.45 0.67 -12.44
N LYS A 123 -0.16 -0.24 -11.50
CA LYS A 123 -0.03 -1.67 -11.78
C LYS A 123 -1.03 -2.44 -10.95
N LEU A 124 -1.87 -3.22 -11.61
CA LEU A 124 -2.80 -4.16 -10.99
C LEU A 124 -2.37 -5.57 -11.41
N SER A 125 -2.12 -6.47 -10.46
CA SER A 125 -1.69 -7.84 -10.76
C SER A 125 -2.43 -8.85 -9.91
N ASN A 126 -2.80 -9.99 -10.51
CA ASN A 126 -3.52 -11.05 -9.82
C ASN A 126 -4.79 -10.56 -9.09
N CYS A 127 -5.41 -9.49 -9.60
CA CYS A 127 -6.65 -8.98 -9.03
C CYS A 127 -7.83 -9.75 -9.62
N GLY A 128 -8.88 -10.01 -8.82
CA GLY A 128 -10.11 -10.67 -9.25
C GLY A 128 -10.89 -9.87 -10.31
N ASN A 129 -12.15 -10.19 -10.55
CA ASN A 129 -13.01 -9.43 -11.48
C ASN A 129 -13.06 -7.95 -11.06
N CYS A 130 -12.25 -7.15 -11.75
CA CYS A 130 -12.09 -5.72 -11.57
C CYS A 130 -13.27 -4.99 -12.23
N ILE A 131 -14.42 -4.93 -11.55
CA ILE A 131 -15.59 -4.21 -12.09
C ILE A 131 -15.51 -2.76 -11.62
N TRP A 132 -15.14 -1.86 -12.52
CA TRP A 132 -15.34 -0.43 -12.29
C TRP A 132 -16.82 -0.10 -12.48
N LYS A 133 -17.45 0.53 -11.49
CA LYS A 133 -18.79 1.11 -11.61
C LYS A 133 -18.65 2.64 -11.50
N PRO A 134 -19.01 3.40 -12.56
CA PRO A 134 -19.08 4.85 -12.49
C PRO A 134 -20.17 5.33 -11.52
#